data_AF-A0A1F3IRF4-F1
#
_entry.id   AF-A0A1F3IRF4-F1
#
_cell.length_a   1.000
_cell.length_b   1.000
_cell.length_c   1.000
_cell.angle_alpha   90.00
_cell.angle_beta   90.00
_cell.angle_gamma   90.00
#
_symmetry.space_group_name_H-M   'P 1'
#
loop_
_entity.id
_entity.type
_entity.pdbx_description
1 polymer ?
#
loop_
_entity_poly.entity_id
_entity_poly.type
_entity_poly.pdbx_seq_one_letter_code
_entity_poly.pdbx_strand_id
1 'polypeptide(L)'
;MINLMMLQIRNFIIVTSFIIAFFSCSNHELKPANYVQWVEDPKNGLNTEKKIGDLVFSIQYKPTDYIVLQQSQKPIIDSSDYYRIKHDIEGLLYFNFSISNTDNSKSPLYYKINSAEEFQYRISYFSFEISNDIHLVYNNDTFPCLLHHFERTYDLMPKVNIVLGFEKPENFIENEIEQDLQFVYSDKIFGVGRTQLIIDKKHIKEIPKLKISTYAAEN
;
A
#
# COMPACT_ATOMS: atom_id res chain seq x y z
N MET A 1 -22.09 34.25 41.56
CA MET A 1 -22.61 33.91 40.21
C MET A 1 -21.54 33.31 39.30
N ILE A 2 -20.32 33.86 39.24
CA ILE A 2 -19.21 33.38 38.37
C ILE A 2 -18.77 31.92 38.69
N ASN A 3 -18.66 31.54 39.96
CA ASN A 3 -18.24 30.18 40.35
C ASN A 3 -19.24 29.08 39.97
N LEU A 4 -20.53 29.39 39.86
CA LEU A 4 -21.55 28.42 39.45
C LEU A 4 -21.44 28.14 37.93
N MET A 5 -21.11 29.17 37.15
CA MET A 5 -20.94 29.10 35.70
C MET A 5 -19.67 28.34 35.30
N MET A 6 -18.56 28.52 36.02
CA MET A 6 -17.32 27.77 35.78
C MET A 6 -17.43 26.28 36.13
N LEU A 7 -18.27 25.92 37.11
CA LEU A 7 -18.51 24.51 37.48
C LEU A 7 -19.30 23.78 36.38
N GLN A 8 -20.26 24.45 35.73
CA GLN A 8 -21.04 23.87 34.64
C GLN A 8 -20.23 23.69 33.35
N ILE A 9 -19.33 24.63 33.03
CA ILE A 9 -18.42 24.53 31.88
C ILE A 9 -17.41 23.38 32.09
N ARG A 10 -16.87 23.22 33.30
CA ARG A 10 -15.95 22.12 33.63
C ARG A 10 -16.61 20.75 33.47
N ASN A 11 -17.85 20.61 33.94
CA ASN A 11 -18.62 19.37 33.80
C ASN A 11 -19.01 19.11 32.33
N PHE A 12 -19.31 20.14 31.55
CA PHE A 12 -19.61 20.02 30.12
C PHE A 12 -18.38 19.56 29.31
N ILE A 13 -17.20 20.13 29.58
CA ILE A 13 -15.93 19.75 28.92
C ILE A 13 -15.58 18.27 29.23
N ILE A 14 -15.75 17.84 30.48
CA ILE A 14 -15.52 16.45 30.90
C ILE A 14 -16.47 15.48 30.20
N VAL A 15 -17.76 15.84 30.06
CA VAL A 15 -18.75 15.01 29.35
C VAL A 15 -18.45 14.94 27.85
N THR A 16 -18.07 16.04 27.20
CA THR A 16 -17.66 16.02 25.78
C THR A 16 -16.37 15.24 25.55
N SER A 17 -15.41 15.29 26.49
CA SER A 17 -14.17 14.51 26.41
C SER A 17 -14.40 13.00 26.60
N PHE A 18 -15.44 12.61 27.33
CA PHE A 18 -15.77 11.20 27.57
C PHE A 18 -16.53 10.57 26.38
N ILE A 19 -17.31 11.35 25.62
CA ILE A 19 -18.06 10.86 24.45
C ILE A 19 -17.13 10.61 23.24
N ILE A 20 -16.05 11.38 23.09
CA ILE A 20 -15.07 11.19 22.00
C ILE A 20 -14.23 9.91 22.20
N ALA A 21 -14.11 9.43 23.44
CA ALA A 21 -13.37 8.21 23.75
C ALA A 21 -14.10 6.89 23.39
N PHE A 22 -15.41 6.93 23.07
CA PHE A 22 -16.20 5.73 22.73
C PHE A 22 -16.37 5.45 21.23
N PHE A 23 -15.91 6.33 20.34
CA PHE A 23 -15.88 6.03 18.89
C PHE A 23 -14.58 5.35 18.44
N SER A 24 -13.67 5.06 19.37
CA SER A 24 -12.40 4.40 19.09
C SER A 24 -12.48 2.91 19.39
N CYS A 25 -13.17 2.16 18.54
CA CYS A 25 -12.87 0.76 18.17
C CYS A 25 -14.09 0.12 17.51
N SER A 26 -14.11 0.11 16.18
CA SER A 26 -14.63 -1.02 15.43
C SER A 26 -13.86 -1.11 14.12
N ASN A 27 -13.03 -2.13 13.95
CA ASN A 27 -12.60 -2.54 12.61
C ASN A 27 -13.87 -2.95 11.89
N HIS A 28 -14.42 -2.01 11.13
CA HIS A 28 -15.69 -2.14 10.45
C HIS A 28 -15.49 -3.09 9.27
N GLU A 29 -16.44 -4.00 9.08
CA GLU A 29 -16.41 -4.88 7.91
C GLU A 29 -16.89 -4.11 6.67
N LEU A 30 -16.15 -4.23 5.56
CA LEU A 30 -16.52 -3.62 4.29
C LEU A 30 -16.89 -4.68 3.25
N LYS A 31 -17.92 -4.38 2.45
CA LYS A 31 -18.23 -5.14 1.22
C LYS A 31 -17.10 -4.96 0.19
N PRO A 32 -16.90 -5.91 -0.74
CA PRO A 32 -15.80 -5.89 -1.70
C PRO A 32 -15.53 -4.55 -2.38
N ALA A 33 -16.55 -3.92 -2.97
CA ALA A 33 -16.37 -2.63 -3.66
C ALA A 33 -15.92 -1.50 -2.72
N ASN A 34 -16.49 -1.42 -1.53
CA ASN A 34 -16.11 -0.40 -0.55
C ASN A 34 -14.71 -0.68 0.03
N TYR A 35 -14.35 -1.95 0.18
CA TYR A 35 -13.02 -2.36 0.61
C TYR A 35 -11.95 -1.92 -0.39
N VAL A 36 -12.17 -2.18 -1.68
CA VAL A 36 -11.27 -1.71 -2.76
C VAL A 36 -11.14 -0.19 -2.74
N GLN A 37 -12.25 0.53 -2.65
CA GLN A 37 -12.23 1.99 -2.56
C GLN A 37 -11.46 2.49 -1.33
N TRP A 38 -11.63 1.83 -0.19
CA TRP A 38 -10.91 2.19 1.03
C TRP A 38 -9.40 1.99 0.86
N VAL A 39 -8.95 0.85 0.32
CA VAL A 39 -7.52 0.58 0.10
C VAL A 39 -6.90 1.56 -0.90
N GLU A 40 -7.68 2.04 -1.87
CA GLU A 40 -7.22 2.95 -2.91
C GLU A 40 -7.28 4.44 -2.54
N ASP A 41 -8.02 4.82 -1.49
CA ASP A 41 -8.08 6.20 -1.02
C ASP A 41 -6.75 6.60 -0.35
N PRO A 42 -6.01 7.58 -0.89
CA PRO A 42 -4.75 8.05 -0.31
C PRO A 42 -4.87 8.52 1.14
N LYS A 43 -6.07 8.94 1.58
CA LYS A 43 -6.31 9.40 2.96
C LYS A 43 -6.20 8.28 3.99
N ASN A 44 -6.31 7.02 3.58
CA ASN A 44 -6.18 5.87 4.47
C ASN A 44 -4.71 5.45 4.69
N GLY A 45 -3.75 6.15 4.08
CA GLY A 45 -2.34 6.06 4.44
C GLY A 45 -1.60 4.79 3.97
N LEU A 46 -2.26 3.95 3.16
CA LEU A 46 -1.62 2.80 2.52
C LEU A 46 -0.78 3.18 1.30
N ASN A 47 -0.91 4.41 0.81
CA ASN A 47 -0.06 4.98 -0.24
C ASN A 47 0.78 6.11 0.34
N THR A 48 2.09 6.06 0.12
CA THR A 48 3.02 7.12 0.53
C THR A 48 3.89 7.54 -0.63
N GLU A 49 4.28 8.80 -0.63
CA GLU A 49 5.06 9.42 -1.69
C GLU A 49 6.24 10.22 -1.15
N LYS A 50 7.28 10.33 -1.96
CA LYS A 50 8.46 11.15 -1.70
C LYS A 50 8.90 11.80 -3.00
N LYS A 51 9.00 13.13 -2.97
CA LYS A 51 9.55 13.93 -4.06
C LYS A 51 11.05 14.11 -3.90
N ILE A 52 11.82 13.84 -4.94
CA ILE A 52 13.28 14.08 -4.99
C ILE A 52 13.61 14.73 -6.33
N GLY A 53 13.97 16.01 -6.29
CA GLY A 53 14.11 16.81 -7.51
C GLY A 53 12.81 16.85 -8.30
N ASP A 54 12.89 16.45 -9.57
CA ASP A 54 11.78 16.45 -10.51
C ASP A 54 11.01 15.11 -10.55
N LEU A 55 11.38 14.15 -9.71
CA LEU A 55 10.76 12.83 -9.63
C LEU A 55 9.91 12.67 -8.37
N VAL A 56 8.81 11.93 -8.49
CA VAL A 56 7.97 11.48 -7.39
C VAL A 56 8.03 9.96 -7.35
N PHE A 57 8.40 9.43 -6.19
CA PHE A 57 8.40 8.01 -5.88
C PHE A 57 7.20 7.72 -4.98
N SER A 58 6.38 6.73 -5.32
CA SER A 58 5.23 6.33 -4.51
C SER A 58 5.22 4.81 -4.32
N ILE A 59 4.85 4.38 -3.12
CA ILE A 59 4.64 2.98 -2.79
C ILE A 59 3.26 2.83 -2.16
N GLN A 60 2.50 1.84 -2.62
CA GLN A 60 1.22 1.47 -2.03
C GLN A 60 1.27 0.05 -1.49
N TYR A 61 1.00 -0.14 -0.20
CA TYR A 61 0.76 -1.47 0.37
C TYR A 61 -0.57 -2.02 -0.13
N LYS A 62 -0.59 -3.29 -0.53
CA LYS A 62 -1.78 -3.99 -1.00
C LYS A 62 -2.12 -5.11 -0.02
N PRO A 63 -3.11 -4.92 0.87
CA PRO A 63 -3.55 -5.93 1.82
C PRO A 63 -3.92 -7.25 1.15
N THR A 64 -3.73 -8.39 1.82
CA THR A 64 -4.03 -9.71 1.22
C THR A 64 -5.46 -9.77 0.66
N ASP A 65 -6.44 -9.29 1.41
CA ASP A 65 -7.85 -9.29 1.00
C ASP A 65 -8.08 -8.43 -0.26
N TYR A 66 -7.31 -7.35 -0.44
CA TYR A 66 -7.37 -6.54 -1.66
C TYR A 66 -6.90 -7.34 -2.88
N ILE A 67 -5.76 -8.05 -2.75
CA ILE A 67 -5.21 -8.87 -3.84
C ILE A 67 -6.18 -10.00 -4.21
N VAL A 68 -6.80 -10.65 -3.21
CA VAL A 68 -7.84 -11.67 -3.46
C VAL A 68 -8.97 -11.09 -4.32
N LEU A 69 -9.47 -9.91 -3.97
CA LEU A 69 -10.54 -9.26 -4.73
C LEU A 69 -10.10 -8.93 -6.17
N GLN A 70 -8.90 -8.41 -6.35
CA GLN A 70 -8.35 -8.11 -7.69
C GLN A 70 -8.24 -9.37 -8.57
N GLN A 71 -7.78 -10.49 -8.00
CA GLN A 71 -7.62 -11.74 -8.74
C GLN A 71 -8.94 -12.44 -9.02
N SER A 72 -9.92 -12.31 -8.14
CA SER A 72 -11.23 -12.95 -8.31
C SER A 72 -11.99 -12.45 -9.55
N GLN A 73 -11.79 -11.19 -9.93
CA GLN A 73 -12.52 -10.49 -11.00
C GLN A 73 -14.05 -10.61 -10.90
N LYS A 74 -14.57 -10.91 -9.71
CA LYS A 74 -16.00 -11.11 -9.45
C LYS A 74 -16.55 -9.98 -8.57
N PRO A 75 -17.78 -9.50 -8.83
CA PRO A 75 -18.41 -8.48 -7.98
C PRO A 75 -18.76 -9.00 -6.58
N ILE A 76 -18.95 -10.32 -6.46
CA ILE A 76 -19.21 -11.04 -5.21
C ILE A 76 -18.27 -12.24 -5.19
N ILE A 77 -17.50 -12.37 -4.11
CA ILE A 77 -16.63 -13.51 -3.86
C ILE A 77 -17.28 -14.42 -2.82
N ASP A 78 -17.42 -15.70 -3.15
CA ASP A 78 -17.82 -16.72 -2.19
C ASP A 78 -16.63 -17.18 -1.34
N SER A 79 -16.91 -17.83 -0.21
CA SER A 79 -15.87 -18.28 0.71
C SER A 79 -14.89 -19.26 0.10
N SER A 80 -15.32 -20.16 -0.79
CA SER A 80 -14.45 -21.18 -1.36
C SER A 80 -13.39 -20.56 -2.27
N ASP A 81 -13.80 -19.63 -3.13
CA ASP A 81 -12.90 -18.87 -3.98
C ASP A 81 -11.98 -17.97 -3.17
N TYR A 82 -12.51 -17.29 -2.15
CA TYR A 82 -11.72 -16.44 -1.27
C TYR A 82 -10.57 -17.22 -0.62
N TYR A 83 -10.85 -18.35 0.03
CA TYR A 83 -9.81 -19.10 0.75
C TYR A 83 -8.82 -19.77 -0.20
N ARG A 84 -9.28 -20.24 -1.37
CA ARG A 84 -8.39 -20.78 -2.41
C ARG A 84 -7.40 -19.72 -2.90
N ILE A 85 -7.91 -18.58 -3.37
CA ILE A 85 -7.06 -17.50 -3.89
C ILE A 85 -6.13 -16.98 -2.79
N LYS A 86 -6.65 -16.80 -1.56
CA LYS A 86 -5.85 -16.35 -0.42
C LYS A 86 -4.68 -17.29 -0.12
N HIS A 87 -4.91 -18.60 -0.19
CA HIS A 87 -3.87 -19.61 -0.01
C HIS A 87 -2.83 -19.54 -1.15
N ASP A 88 -3.26 -19.37 -2.41
CA ASP A 88 -2.35 -19.29 -3.56
C ASP A 88 -1.41 -18.08 -3.53
N ILE A 89 -1.83 -17.00 -2.86
CA ILE A 89 -1.05 -15.75 -2.73
C ILE A 89 -0.41 -15.59 -1.34
N GLU A 90 -0.57 -16.57 -0.46
CA GLU A 90 0.01 -16.48 0.87
C GLU A 90 1.54 -16.58 0.80
N GLY A 91 2.23 -15.95 1.76
CA GLY A 91 3.69 -15.95 1.81
C GLY A 91 4.38 -14.75 1.15
N LEU A 92 3.63 -13.88 0.47
CA LEU A 92 4.16 -12.60 -0.03
C LEU A 92 3.43 -11.39 0.57
N LEU A 93 4.15 -10.28 0.68
CA LEU A 93 3.59 -8.95 0.92
C LEU A 93 3.59 -8.16 -0.38
N TYR A 94 2.41 -7.70 -0.79
CA TYR A 94 2.20 -7.08 -2.10
C TYR A 94 2.24 -5.56 -2.04
N PHE A 95 2.87 -4.97 -3.04
CA PHE A 95 2.94 -3.52 -3.19
C PHE A 95 2.81 -3.11 -4.65
N ASN A 96 2.41 -1.86 -4.87
CA ASN A 96 2.63 -1.19 -6.15
C ASN A 96 3.63 -0.05 -5.96
N PHE A 97 4.76 -0.13 -6.64
CA PHE A 97 5.75 0.94 -6.69
C PHE A 97 5.58 1.73 -7.97
N SER A 98 5.59 3.06 -7.85
CA SER A 98 5.51 3.94 -9.00
C SER A 98 6.51 5.08 -8.94
N ILE A 99 6.95 5.49 -10.12
CA ILE A 99 7.82 6.63 -10.33
C ILE A 99 7.13 7.51 -11.37
N SER A 100 7.03 8.80 -11.13
CA SER A 100 6.53 9.79 -12.09
C SER A 100 7.38 11.04 -12.10
N ASN A 101 7.23 11.86 -13.14
CA ASN A 101 7.72 13.23 -13.12
C ASN A 101 6.75 14.10 -12.32
N THR A 102 7.25 15.13 -11.64
CA THR A 102 6.43 16.03 -10.81
C THR A 102 5.38 16.81 -11.60
N ASP A 103 5.59 17.01 -12.89
CA ASP A 103 4.64 17.65 -13.80
C ASP A 103 3.66 16.65 -14.44
N ASN A 104 3.84 15.34 -14.19
CA ASN A 104 3.11 14.22 -14.80
C ASN A 104 2.99 14.33 -16.34
N SER A 105 3.95 14.95 -17.01
CA SER A 105 3.84 15.23 -18.46
C SER A 105 4.28 14.05 -19.32
N LYS A 106 5.30 13.29 -18.87
CA LYS A 106 5.92 12.17 -19.60
C LYS A 106 6.30 11.04 -18.66
N SER A 107 6.48 9.85 -19.22
CA SER A 107 7.03 8.72 -18.49
C SER A 107 8.46 9.01 -18.00
N PRO A 108 8.83 8.65 -16.76
CA PRO A 108 10.22 8.75 -16.27
C PRO A 108 11.22 7.95 -17.09
N LEU A 109 10.79 7.00 -17.93
CA LEU A 109 11.70 6.32 -18.86
C LEU A 109 12.48 7.32 -19.74
N TYR A 110 11.88 8.47 -20.06
CA TYR A 110 12.51 9.55 -20.85
C TYR A 110 13.27 10.58 -20.01
N TYR A 111 13.30 10.44 -18.68
CA TYR A 111 13.89 11.43 -17.81
C TYR A 111 15.40 11.57 -18.05
N LYS A 112 15.83 12.70 -18.60
CA LYS A 112 17.24 13.05 -18.85
C LYS A 112 18.02 11.99 -19.64
N ILE A 113 17.37 11.30 -20.58
CA ILE A 113 18.07 10.37 -21.48
C ILE A 113 18.64 11.08 -22.71
N ASN A 114 19.74 10.56 -23.23
CA ASN A 114 20.41 11.11 -24.43
C ASN A 114 20.31 10.20 -25.65
N SER A 115 19.82 8.97 -25.50
CA SER A 115 19.80 8.00 -26.59
C SER A 115 18.67 6.98 -26.47
N ALA A 116 18.37 6.29 -27.57
CA ALA A 116 17.38 5.21 -27.60
C ALA A 116 17.84 3.98 -26.81
N GLU A 117 19.15 3.75 -26.76
CA GLU A 117 19.77 2.65 -26.01
C GLU A 117 19.56 2.82 -24.50
N GLU A 118 19.70 4.05 -23.97
CA GLU A 118 19.40 4.33 -22.56
C GLU A 118 17.93 4.04 -22.21
N PHE A 119 17.01 4.37 -23.12
CA PHE A 119 15.59 4.06 -22.95
C PHE A 119 15.34 2.55 -22.89
N GLN A 120 15.95 1.78 -23.82
CA GLN A 120 15.82 0.31 -23.82
C GLN A 120 16.47 -0.31 -22.58
N TYR A 121 17.61 0.23 -22.14
CA TYR A 121 18.26 -0.19 -20.90
C TYR A 121 17.33 -0.02 -19.69
N ARG A 122 16.65 1.13 -19.58
CA ARG A 122 15.67 1.36 -18.51
C ARG A 122 14.52 0.37 -18.54
N ILE A 123 13.98 0.07 -19.73
CA ILE A 123 12.94 -0.96 -19.89
C ILE A 123 13.46 -2.32 -19.40
N SER A 124 14.67 -2.71 -19.80
CA SER A 124 15.29 -3.98 -19.38
C SER A 124 15.47 -4.03 -17.86
N TYR A 125 16.02 -2.96 -17.28
CA TYR A 125 16.23 -2.84 -15.85
C TYR A 125 14.94 -3.00 -15.06
N PHE A 126 13.89 -2.24 -15.37
CA PHE A 126 12.61 -2.35 -14.66
C PHE A 126 11.92 -3.70 -14.88
N SER A 127 12.14 -4.34 -16.03
CA SER A 127 11.57 -5.66 -16.34
C SER A 127 12.26 -6.80 -15.60
N PHE A 128 13.57 -6.73 -15.38
CA PHE A 128 14.37 -7.91 -15.00
C PHE A 128 15.30 -7.71 -13.81
N GLU A 129 15.80 -6.50 -13.58
CA GLU A 129 16.91 -6.27 -12.64
C GLU A 129 16.52 -5.52 -11.38
N ILE A 130 15.41 -4.77 -11.40
CA ILE A 130 15.02 -3.89 -10.29
C ILE A 130 14.86 -4.63 -8.96
N SER A 131 14.44 -5.89 -8.95
CA SER A 131 14.28 -6.70 -7.73
C SER A 131 15.57 -6.79 -6.91
N ASN A 132 16.75 -6.66 -7.53
CA ASN A 132 18.04 -6.64 -6.83
C ASN A 132 18.31 -5.34 -6.07
N ASP A 133 17.59 -4.27 -6.40
CA ASP A 133 17.80 -2.92 -5.88
C ASP A 133 16.65 -2.44 -4.99
N ILE A 134 15.65 -3.31 -4.75
CA ILE A 134 14.54 -3.04 -3.85
C ILE A 134 14.48 -4.10 -2.75
N HIS A 135 14.13 -3.65 -1.54
CA HIS A 135 13.88 -4.53 -0.41
C HIS A 135 12.89 -3.90 0.54
N LEU A 136 12.26 -4.75 1.36
CA LEU A 136 11.39 -4.34 2.44
C LEU A 136 12.15 -4.50 3.76
N VAL A 137 12.20 -3.45 4.57
CA VAL A 137 12.71 -3.53 5.94
C VAL A 137 11.54 -3.57 6.90
N TYR A 138 11.54 -4.58 7.77
CA TYR A 138 10.56 -4.75 8.84
C TYR A 138 11.24 -5.38 10.06
N ASN A 139 10.99 -4.83 11.25
CA ASN A 139 11.53 -5.32 12.51
C ASN A 139 13.06 -5.54 12.50
N ASN A 140 13.81 -4.56 11.94
CA ASN A 140 15.27 -4.59 11.75
C ASN A 140 15.81 -5.69 10.83
N ASP A 141 14.96 -6.41 10.13
CA ASP A 141 15.35 -7.40 9.12
C ASP A 141 15.01 -6.90 7.70
N THR A 142 15.63 -7.51 6.70
CA THR A 142 15.52 -7.13 5.29
C THR A 142 14.98 -8.30 4.46
N PHE A 143 13.81 -8.08 3.86
CA PHE A 143 13.10 -9.06 3.07
C PHE A 143 13.29 -8.78 1.56
N PRO A 144 13.72 -9.77 0.78
CA PRO A 144 13.95 -9.61 -0.65
C PRO A 144 12.64 -9.49 -1.43
N CYS A 145 12.73 -8.85 -2.60
CA CYS A 145 11.66 -8.85 -3.58
C CYS A 145 11.69 -10.17 -4.37
N LEU A 146 10.70 -11.03 -4.16
CA LEU A 146 10.62 -12.35 -4.82
C LEU A 146 9.81 -12.30 -6.13
N LEU A 147 8.92 -11.32 -6.26
CA LEU A 147 8.09 -11.12 -7.44
C LEU A 147 8.14 -9.65 -7.84
N HIS A 148 8.41 -9.37 -9.12
CA HIS A 148 8.21 -8.05 -9.70
C HIS A 148 7.61 -8.14 -11.10
N HIS A 149 6.74 -7.20 -11.43
CA HIS A 149 6.17 -7.08 -12.76
C HIS A 149 6.08 -5.60 -13.16
N PHE A 150 6.89 -5.22 -14.15
CA PHE A 150 6.85 -3.88 -14.73
C PHE A 150 5.71 -3.76 -15.75
N GLU A 151 4.76 -2.86 -15.47
CA GLU A 151 3.61 -2.63 -16.34
C GLU A 151 4.02 -1.74 -17.54
N ARG A 152 3.95 -2.31 -18.74
CA ARG A 152 4.22 -1.58 -19.98
C ARG A 152 2.99 -0.76 -20.38
N THR A 153 3.06 0.55 -20.16
CA THR A 153 1.96 1.48 -20.47
C THR A 153 2.07 2.12 -21.86
N TYR A 154 3.19 1.93 -22.59
CA TYR A 154 3.42 2.49 -23.93
C TYR A 154 2.99 3.96 -24.06
N ASP A 155 3.39 4.79 -23.09
CA ASP A 155 3.08 6.23 -22.99
C ASP A 155 1.61 6.60 -22.75
N LEU A 156 0.73 5.63 -22.49
CA LEU A 156 -0.64 5.90 -22.05
C LEU A 156 -0.70 6.44 -20.63
N MET A 157 0.33 6.19 -19.82
CA MET A 157 0.44 6.72 -18.47
C MET A 157 1.81 7.38 -18.26
N PRO A 158 1.87 8.60 -17.70
CA PRO A 158 3.12 9.34 -17.48
C PRO A 158 3.88 8.84 -16.22
N LYS A 159 3.92 7.52 -16.01
CA LYS A 159 4.58 6.90 -14.88
C LYS A 159 5.09 5.50 -15.20
N VAL A 160 6.13 5.10 -14.49
CA VAL A 160 6.56 3.70 -14.36
C VAL A 160 5.76 3.10 -13.20
N ASN A 161 5.12 1.96 -13.41
CA ASN A 161 4.41 1.19 -12.39
C ASN A 161 4.99 -0.21 -12.32
N ILE A 162 5.19 -0.72 -11.11
CA ILE A 162 5.79 -2.02 -10.87
C ILE A 162 5.03 -2.69 -9.72
N VAL A 163 4.40 -3.82 -10.02
CA VAL A 163 3.81 -4.68 -9.00
C VAL A 163 4.93 -5.47 -8.33
N LEU A 164 4.95 -5.49 -7.01
CA LEU A 164 5.99 -6.11 -6.20
C LEU A 164 5.39 -7.11 -5.22
N GLY A 165 6.12 -8.19 -4.96
CA GLY A 165 5.86 -9.17 -3.91
C GLY A 165 7.14 -9.44 -3.13
N PHE A 166 7.17 -9.05 -1.86
CA PHE A 166 8.28 -9.32 -0.95
C PHE A 166 8.03 -10.58 -0.14
N GLU A 167 9.09 -11.27 0.25
CA GLU A 167 9.00 -12.37 1.21
C GLU A 167 8.26 -11.90 2.48
N LYS A 168 7.24 -12.67 2.91
CA LYS A 168 6.50 -12.35 4.12
C LYS A 168 7.29 -12.81 5.36
N PRO A 169 7.53 -11.94 6.34
CA PRO A 169 8.14 -12.34 7.61
C PRO A 169 7.30 -13.46 8.29
N GLU A 170 7.95 -14.46 8.89
CA GLU A 170 7.27 -15.64 9.47
C GLU A 170 6.14 -15.28 10.44
N ASN A 171 6.34 -14.24 11.26
CA ASN A 171 5.37 -13.78 12.26
C ASN A 171 4.59 -12.54 11.81
N PHE A 172 4.50 -12.29 10.50
CA PHE A 172 3.73 -11.15 9.99
C PHE A 172 2.23 -11.43 10.02
N ILE A 173 1.54 -10.72 10.90
CA ILE A 173 0.08 -10.67 11.00
C ILE A 173 -0.34 -9.21 10.78
N GLU A 174 -1.04 -8.93 9.67
CA GLU A 174 -1.31 -7.57 9.18
C GLU A 174 -1.94 -6.65 10.23
N ASN A 175 -2.94 -7.13 10.98
CA ASN A 175 -3.61 -6.33 12.02
C ASN A 175 -2.86 -6.27 13.36
N GLU A 176 -1.73 -6.96 13.48
CA GLU A 176 -0.93 -7.08 14.72
C GLU A 176 0.52 -6.66 14.50
N ILE A 177 0.82 -5.95 13.41
CA ILE A 177 2.19 -5.52 13.12
C ILE A 177 2.73 -4.54 14.17
N GLU A 178 4.00 -4.65 14.52
CA GLU A 178 4.56 -3.84 15.61
C GLU A 178 5.49 -2.71 15.15
N GLN A 179 5.88 -2.73 13.88
CA GLN A 179 6.77 -1.75 13.27
C GLN A 179 6.23 -1.29 11.91
N ASP A 180 6.70 -0.14 11.46
CA ASP A 180 6.39 0.36 10.13
C ASP A 180 7.01 -0.52 9.05
N LEU A 181 6.37 -0.54 7.87
CA LEU A 181 6.95 -1.17 6.69
C LEU A 181 7.78 -0.13 5.94
N GLN A 182 9.07 -0.42 5.75
CA GLN A 182 10.00 0.48 5.09
C GLN A 182 10.40 -0.08 3.74
N PHE A 183 9.86 0.47 2.66
CA PHE A 183 10.31 0.17 1.31
C PHE A 183 11.59 0.94 1.03
N VAL A 184 12.60 0.27 0.50
CA VAL A 184 13.88 0.86 0.12
C VAL A 184 14.16 0.58 -1.34
N TYR A 185 14.53 1.62 -2.08
CA TYR A 185 14.97 1.56 -3.47
C TYR A 185 16.36 2.17 -3.61
N SER A 186 17.33 1.41 -4.12
CA SER A 186 18.68 1.87 -4.43
C SER A 186 18.77 2.22 -5.92
N ASP A 187 18.55 3.49 -6.24
CA ASP A 187 18.47 3.93 -7.63
C ASP A 187 19.78 3.77 -8.41
N LYS A 188 19.68 3.12 -9.58
CA LYS A 188 20.73 3.03 -10.61
C LYS A 188 20.40 3.78 -11.90
N ILE A 189 19.18 4.30 -12.03
CA ILE A 189 18.63 4.80 -13.29
C ILE A 189 18.59 6.32 -13.35
N PHE A 190 18.26 6.98 -12.23
CA PHE A 190 17.97 8.41 -12.20
C PHE A 190 19.05 9.25 -11.50
N GLY A 191 20.02 8.61 -10.85
CA GLY A 191 21.08 9.26 -10.08
C GLY A 191 20.59 9.91 -8.78
N VAL A 192 19.44 9.51 -8.23
CA VAL A 192 18.90 10.06 -6.97
C VAL A 192 19.41 9.34 -5.72
N GLY A 193 20.08 8.19 -5.90
CA GLY A 193 20.62 7.38 -4.82
C GLY A 193 19.55 6.61 -4.04
N ARG A 194 19.81 6.36 -2.75
CA ARG A 194 18.91 5.55 -1.91
C ARG A 194 17.64 6.33 -1.55
N THR A 195 16.50 5.78 -1.94
CA THR A 195 15.16 6.28 -1.58
C THR A 195 14.51 5.34 -0.58
N GLN A 196 13.84 5.90 0.42
CA GLN A 196 13.08 5.16 1.41
C GLN A 196 11.68 5.77 1.53
N LEU A 197 10.67 4.91 1.52
CA LEU A 197 9.25 5.21 1.71
C LEU A 197 8.74 4.35 2.87
N ILE A 198 7.88 4.92 3.72
CA ILE A 198 7.46 4.29 4.97
C ILE A 198 5.94 4.22 5.00
N ILE A 199 5.38 3.02 5.14
CA ILE A 199 3.96 2.82 5.47
C ILE A 199 3.85 2.68 6.98
N ASP A 200 3.18 3.66 7.61
CA ASP A 200 2.99 3.72 9.06
C ASP A 200 2.10 2.55 9.51
N LYS A 201 2.54 1.84 10.55
CA LYS A 201 1.83 0.69 11.08
C LYS A 201 0.41 1.00 11.53
N LYS A 202 0.14 2.24 11.95
CA LYS A 202 -1.21 2.66 12.38
C LYS A 202 -2.23 2.49 11.26
N HIS A 203 -1.86 2.79 10.02
CA HIS A 203 -2.73 2.72 8.85
C HIS A 203 -3.01 1.27 8.43
N ILE A 204 -2.03 0.39 8.64
CA ILE A 204 -2.20 -1.04 8.41
C ILE A 204 -3.13 -1.64 9.47
N LYS A 205 -3.00 -1.25 10.75
CA LYS A 205 -3.91 -1.71 11.83
C LYS A 205 -5.36 -1.22 11.64
N GLU A 206 -5.54 -0.12 10.91
CA GLU A 206 -6.84 0.46 10.56
C GLU A 206 -7.52 -0.21 9.36
N ILE A 207 -6.86 -1.18 8.71
CA ILE A 207 -7.43 -1.91 7.57
C ILE A 207 -8.75 -2.58 8.02
N PRO A 208 -9.87 -2.29 7.33
CA PRO A 208 -11.15 -2.90 7.63
C PRO A 208 -11.11 -4.40 7.34
N LYS A 209 -12.03 -5.18 7.90
CA LYS A 209 -12.16 -6.59 7.51
C LYS A 209 -12.97 -6.71 6.22
N LEU A 210 -12.59 -7.61 5.32
CA LEU A 210 -13.42 -7.91 4.16
C LEU A 210 -14.65 -8.74 4.55
N LYS A 211 -15.83 -8.27 4.16
CA LYS A 211 -17.09 -9.03 4.28
C LYS A 211 -17.25 -10.00 3.12
N ILE A 212 -17.11 -11.29 3.39
CA ILE A 212 -17.24 -12.38 2.41
C ILE A 212 -18.69 -12.90 2.40
N SER A 213 -19.20 -13.29 1.22
CA SER A 213 -20.51 -13.93 1.13
C SER A 213 -20.40 -15.40 1.57
N THR A 214 -20.99 -15.74 2.71
CA THR A 214 -21.19 -17.14 3.11
C THR A 214 -22.45 -17.65 2.40
N TYR A 215 -22.29 -18.41 1.32
CA TYR A 215 -23.34 -19.34 0.93
C TYR A 215 -23.26 -20.50 1.92
N ALA A 216 -24.25 -20.61 2.82
CA ALA A 216 -24.45 -21.85 3.53
C ALA A 216 -24.60 -22.93 2.45
N ALA A 217 -23.74 -23.95 2.48
CA ALA A 217 -24.00 -25.17 1.73
C ALA A 217 -25.35 -25.70 2.26
N GLU A 218 -26.43 -25.44 1.54
CA GLU A 218 -27.66 -26.19 1.71
C GLU A 218 -27.33 -27.62 1.30
N ASN A 219 -27.24 -28.49 2.30
CA ASN A 219 -27.04 -29.93 2.17
C ASN A 219 -28.14 -30.58 1.33
#